data_AF-A0A1Y2DRV5-F1
#
_entry.id   AF-A0A1Y2DRV5-F1
#
_cell.length_a   1.000
_cell.length_b   1.000
_cell.length_c   1.000
_cell.angle_alpha   90.00
_cell.angle_beta   90.00
_cell.angle_gamma   90.00
#
_symmetry.space_group_name_H-M   'P 1'
#
loop_
_entity.id
_entity.type
_entity.pdbx_description
1 polymer ?
#
loop_
_entity_poly.entity_id
_entity_poly.type
_entity_poly.pdbx_seq_one_letter_code
_entity_poly.pdbx_strand_id
1 'polypeptide(L)'
;MILGIFIIVNVLNKINALPQDLKGNNKVSVWIYIEYLDSCLYASVLWYIGEDDDGIYFMSASDKEFCISYVDDQIILAKCDENALMKYDEVSKFIKSDNMCISAIDDLRDEEFLRLTKCDRYNKKIFWEISYKKPTKKINATTMTTTTTTTINTTPTSKPM
;
A
#
# COMPACT_ATOMS: atom_id res chain seq x y z
N MET A 1 -42.42 9.35 -29.98
CA MET A 1 -42.05 7.94 -30.22
C MET A 1 -40.92 7.62 -29.26
N ILE A 2 -41.25 6.97 -28.14
CA ILE A 2 -40.34 6.60 -27.05
C ILE A 2 -39.85 5.18 -27.35
N LEU A 3 -38.54 5.01 -27.47
CA LEU A 3 -37.84 3.72 -27.53
C LEU A 3 -36.34 4.06 -27.32
N GLY A 4 -35.56 3.51 -26.41
CA GLY A 4 -35.75 2.50 -25.39
C GLY A 4 -34.52 2.53 -24.46
N ILE A 5 -34.66 1.88 -23.32
CA ILE A 5 -33.70 1.77 -22.22
C ILE A 5 -32.39 1.12 -22.69
N PHE A 6 -31.23 1.65 -22.28
CA PHE A 6 -30.06 0.85 -21.90
C PHE A 6 -29.33 1.51 -20.73
N ILE A 7 -29.48 0.91 -19.54
CA ILE A 7 -28.57 1.06 -18.42
C ILE A 7 -27.28 0.34 -18.84
N ILE A 8 -26.19 1.07 -18.98
CA ILE A 8 -24.85 0.48 -18.94
C ILE A 8 -24.09 1.13 -17.79
N VAL A 9 -24.05 0.36 -16.71
CA VAL A 9 -23.04 0.38 -15.66
C VAL A 9 -21.65 0.45 -16.30
N ASN A 10 -20.92 1.54 -16.09
CA ASN A 10 -19.46 1.55 -16.21
C ASN A 10 -18.88 2.70 -15.36
N VAL A 11 -19.16 2.61 -14.07
CA VAL A 11 -18.44 3.38 -13.05
C VAL A 11 -17.23 2.53 -12.65
N LEU A 12 -16.04 3.08 -12.91
CA LEU A 12 -14.73 2.64 -12.42
C LEU A 12 -14.22 1.26 -12.88
N ASN A 13 -13.96 1.12 -14.18
CA ASN A 13 -12.79 0.35 -14.61
C ASN A 13 -11.60 1.32 -14.70
N LYS A 14 -10.93 1.53 -13.56
CA LYS A 14 -9.56 2.06 -13.50
C LYS A 14 -8.72 1.08 -12.69
N ILE A 15 -8.65 -0.15 -13.20
CA ILE A 15 -7.44 -0.95 -13.04
C ILE A 15 -6.42 -0.19 -13.88
N ASN A 16 -5.62 0.66 -13.24
CA ASN A 16 -4.39 1.11 -13.86
C ASN A 16 -3.53 -0.14 -13.97
N ALA A 17 -3.60 -0.80 -15.13
CA ALA A 17 -2.57 -1.72 -15.55
C ALA A 17 -1.22 -1.02 -15.35
N LEU A 18 -0.29 -1.73 -14.73
CA LEU A 18 1.14 -1.39 -14.73
C LEU A 18 1.50 -0.98 -16.17
N PRO A 19 2.13 0.18 -16.41
CA PRO A 19 2.61 0.47 -17.76
C PRO A 19 3.63 -0.59 -18.14
N GLN A 20 3.30 -1.42 -19.14
CA GLN A 20 4.17 -2.47 -19.69
C GLN A 20 5.33 -1.92 -20.55
N ASP A 21 5.87 -0.77 -20.19
CA ASP A 21 7.03 -0.19 -20.86
C ASP A 21 7.97 0.44 -19.82
N LEU A 22 8.73 -0.41 -19.13
CA LEU A 22 9.96 0.00 -18.46
C LEU A 22 11.19 -0.49 -19.23
N LYS A 23 11.14 -0.40 -20.56
CA LYS A 23 12.35 -0.37 -21.39
C LYS A 23 12.79 1.08 -21.56
N GLY A 24 13.78 1.49 -20.75
CA GLY A 24 14.63 2.64 -21.04
C GLY A 24 14.33 3.92 -20.25
N ASN A 25 15.25 4.25 -19.34
CA ASN A 25 15.63 5.61 -18.89
C ASN A 25 14.59 6.59 -18.31
N ASN A 26 13.33 6.21 -18.06
CA ASN A 26 12.44 6.98 -17.18
C ASN A 26 12.23 6.26 -15.85
N LYS A 27 13.12 6.55 -14.89
CA LYS A 27 13.06 5.98 -13.53
C LYS A 27 11.87 6.61 -12.79
N VAL A 28 10.80 5.85 -12.63
CA VAL A 28 9.60 6.29 -11.91
C VAL A 28 9.86 6.16 -10.41
N SER A 29 9.60 7.24 -9.66
CA SER A 29 9.68 7.24 -8.20
C SER A 29 8.41 6.65 -7.59
N VAL A 30 8.55 5.83 -6.55
CA VAL A 30 7.46 5.17 -5.85
C VAL A 30 7.50 5.38 -4.34
N TRP A 31 6.33 5.21 -3.74
CA TRP A 31 6.13 5.05 -2.32
C TRP A 31 5.98 3.56 -2.02
N ILE A 32 6.66 3.11 -0.97
CA ILE A 32 6.50 1.76 -0.44
C ILE A 32 5.68 1.92 0.84
N TYR A 33 4.48 1.36 0.86
CA TYR A 33 3.47 1.62 1.87
C TYR A 33 3.12 0.35 2.62
N ILE A 34 2.91 0.45 3.92
CA ILE A 34 2.39 -0.64 4.74
C ILE A 34 1.04 -0.27 5.31
N GLU A 35 0.02 -1.03 4.91
CA GLU A 35 -1.35 -0.82 5.36
C GLU A 35 -1.48 -1.02 6.88
N TYR A 36 -0.69 -1.93 7.45
CA TYR A 36 -0.74 -2.25 8.87
C TYR A 36 -0.51 -1.04 9.78
N LEU A 37 0.42 -0.14 9.39
CA LEU A 37 0.73 1.08 10.15
C LEU A 37 0.15 2.36 9.54
N ASP A 38 -0.54 2.28 8.40
CA ASP A 38 -0.90 3.45 7.61
C ASP A 38 0.31 4.39 7.37
N SER A 39 1.45 3.79 7.00
CA SER A 39 2.74 4.48 6.93
C SER A 39 3.54 4.09 5.70
N CYS A 40 4.45 4.97 5.29
CA CYS A 40 5.40 4.72 4.20
C CYS A 40 6.76 4.33 4.77
N LEU A 41 7.43 3.39 4.10
CA LEU A 41 8.81 3.03 4.34
C LEU A 41 9.69 4.26 4.12
N TYR A 42 10.25 4.79 5.21
CA TYR A 42 10.97 6.07 5.24
C TYR A 42 10.15 7.22 4.63
N ALA A 43 9.16 7.73 5.36
CA ALA A 43 8.15 8.70 4.91
C ALA A 43 8.66 10.01 4.25
N SER A 44 9.96 10.33 4.35
CA SER A 44 10.61 11.47 3.69
C SER A 44 11.38 11.10 2.41
N VAL A 45 11.42 9.83 2.02
CA VAL A 45 12.26 9.30 0.92
C VAL A 45 11.37 8.65 -0.14
N LEU A 46 11.67 8.98 -1.40
CA LEU A 46 11.12 8.28 -2.57
C LEU A 46 12.06 7.15 -2.98
N TRP A 47 11.51 6.10 -3.59
CA TRP A 47 12.28 4.97 -4.09
C TRP A 47 12.24 4.92 -5.61
N TYR A 48 13.36 4.60 -6.25
CA TYR A 48 13.36 4.22 -7.66
C TYR A 48 13.27 2.70 -7.77
N ILE A 49 12.53 2.23 -8.76
CA ILE A 49 12.45 0.81 -9.09
C ILE A 49 13.61 0.45 -10.03
N GLY A 50 14.33 -0.60 -9.66
CA GLY A 50 15.18 -1.37 -10.56
C GLY A 50 14.62 -2.78 -10.73
N GLU A 51 15.00 -3.44 -11.82
CA GLU A 51 14.55 -4.78 -12.17
C GLU A 51 15.73 -5.53 -12.80
N ASP A 52 15.87 -6.80 -12.41
CA ASP A 52 16.78 -7.76 -13.02
C ASP A 52 16.09 -9.14 -13.08
N ASP A 53 16.84 -10.18 -13.46
CA ASP A 53 16.32 -11.53 -13.63
C ASP A 53 15.75 -12.14 -12.33
N ASP A 54 16.18 -11.65 -11.16
CA ASP A 54 15.73 -12.11 -9.85
C ASP A 54 14.56 -11.28 -9.30
N GLY A 55 14.19 -10.20 -9.99
CA GLY A 55 12.98 -9.43 -9.76
C GLY A 55 13.23 -7.97 -9.41
N ILE A 56 12.21 -7.37 -8.79
CA ILE A 56 12.17 -5.94 -8.53
C ILE A 56 12.99 -5.60 -7.29
N TYR A 57 13.76 -4.52 -7.33
CA TYR A 57 14.47 -3.97 -6.18
C TYR A 57 14.27 -2.46 -6.08
N PHE A 58 14.57 -1.91 -4.90
CA PHE A 58 14.36 -0.49 -4.60
C PHE A 58 15.67 0.21 -4.35
N MET A 59 15.92 1.24 -5.16
CA MET A 59 17.05 2.14 -5.01
C MET A 59 16.62 3.42 -4.29
N SER A 60 17.49 3.98 -3.47
CA SER A 60 17.23 5.27 -2.84
C SER A 60 17.15 6.38 -3.88
N ALA A 61 16.19 7.31 -3.73
CA ALA A 61 16.16 8.51 -4.55
C ALA A 61 17.25 9.53 -4.19
N SER A 62 17.79 9.48 -2.97
CA SER A 62 18.88 10.36 -2.54
C SER A 62 20.22 9.96 -3.15
N ASP A 63 20.44 8.66 -3.34
CA ASP A 63 21.62 8.10 -3.98
C ASP A 63 21.25 6.77 -4.66
N LYS A 64 21.35 6.77 -5.99
CA LYS A 64 20.92 5.67 -6.85
C LYS A 64 21.87 4.48 -6.82
N GLU A 65 23.06 4.62 -6.24
CA GLU A 65 23.97 3.48 -6.03
C GLU A 65 23.51 2.60 -4.87
N PHE A 66 22.64 3.11 -3.99
CA PHE A 66 22.20 2.41 -2.79
C PHE A 66 20.82 1.79 -2.95
N CYS A 67 20.70 0.54 -2.51
CA CYS A 67 19.48 -0.26 -2.52
C CYS A 67 19.11 -0.71 -1.10
N ILE A 68 17.85 -1.10 -0.93
CA ILE A 68 17.43 -1.82 0.28
C ILE A 68 18.12 -3.18 0.28
N SER A 69 18.95 -3.41 1.28
CA SER A 69 19.74 -4.62 1.42
C SER A 69 19.67 -5.16 2.85
N TYR A 70 20.18 -6.37 3.03
CA TYR A 70 20.41 -6.92 4.36
C TYR A 70 21.83 -7.45 4.52
N VAL A 71 22.45 -7.09 5.64
CA VAL A 71 23.81 -7.53 6.01
C VAL A 71 23.80 -7.78 7.50
N ASP A 72 24.36 -8.92 7.94
CA ASP A 72 24.46 -9.30 9.35
C ASP A 72 23.11 -9.16 10.11
N ASP A 73 22.04 -9.70 9.50
CA ASP A 73 20.65 -9.65 10.00
C ASP A 73 20.04 -8.25 10.17
N GLN A 74 20.69 -7.21 9.62
CA GLN A 74 20.22 -5.83 9.68
C GLN A 74 19.77 -5.34 8.30
N ILE A 75 18.69 -4.56 8.28
CA ILE A 75 18.21 -3.90 7.06
C ILE A 75 19.00 -2.61 6.91
N ILE A 76 19.73 -2.48 5.81
CA ILE A 76 20.58 -1.32 5.55
C ILE A 76 20.37 -0.77 4.14
N LEU A 77 20.88 0.44 3.90
CA LEU A 77 21.15 0.92 2.56
C LEU A 77 22.59 0.56 2.20
N ALA A 78 22.74 -0.41 1.30
CA ALA A 78 24.06 -0.82 0.77
C ALA A 78 24.12 -0.57 -0.73
N LYS A 79 25.30 -0.69 -1.33
CA LYS A 79 25.41 -0.68 -2.78
C LYS A 79 24.48 -1.73 -3.37
N CYS A 80 23.88 -1.44 -4.51
CA CYS A 80 23.07 -2.38 -5.27
C CYS A 80 23.96 -3.52 -5.82
N ASP A 81 24.32 -4.47 -4.96
CA ASP A 81 24.97 -5.75 -5.28
C ASP A 81 23.96 -6.89 -5.15
N GLU A 82 24.13 -7.96 -5.92
CA GLU A 82 23.16 -9.06 -6.01
C GLU A 82 23.06 -9.90 -4.73
N ASN A 83 24.10 -9.93 -3.89
CA ASN A 83 24.18 -10.89 -2.78
C ASN A 83 23.37 -10.47 -1.56
N ALA A 84 23.27 -9.17 -1.30
CA ALA A 84 22.58 -8.62 -0.13
C ALA A 84 21.24 -7.97 -0.49
N LEU A 85 20.82 -8.01 -1.75
CA LEU A 85 19.67 -7.26 -2.25
C LEU A 85 18.35 -7.85 -1.76
N MET A 86 17.48 -6.98 -1.24
CA MET A 86 16.10 -7.34 -0.93
C MET A 86 15.22 -7.12 -2.16
N LYS A 87 14.47 -8.15 -2.54
CA LYS A 87 13.61 -8.17 -3.73
C LYS A 87 12.14 -8.07 -3.38
N TYR A 88 11.38 -7.39 -4.22
CA TYR A 88 9.94 -7.34 -4.13
C TYR A 88 9.32 -8.49 -4.92
N ASP A 89 8.51 -9.29 -4.24
CA ASP A 89 7.69 -10.34 -4.82
C ASP A 89 6.29 -9.78 -5.07
N GLU A 90 5.92 -9.59 -6.33
CA GLU A 90 4.63 -8.99 -6.70
C GLU A 90 3.42 -9.84 -6.29
N VAL A 91 3.59 -11.16 -6.19
CA VAL A 91 2.50 -12.10 -5.87
C VAL A 91 2.19 -12.04 -4.37
N SER A 92 3.23 -12.12 -3.54
CA SER A 92 3.07 -12.08 -2.08
C SER A 92 3.04 -10.66 -1.52
N LYS A 93 3.47 -9.67 -2.30
CA LYS A 93 3.71 -8.28 -1.88
C LYS A 93 4.73 -8.16 -0.76
N PHE A 94 5.72 -9.06 -0.73
CA PHE A 94 6.79 -9.04 0.27
C PHE A 94 8.02 -8.37 -0.29
N ILE A 95 8.77 -7.72 0.60
CA ILE A 95 10.16 -7.34 0.34
C ILE A 95 11.02 -8.35 1.10
N LYS A 96 11.76 -9.19 0.38
CA LYS A 96 12.38 -10.39 0.93
C LYS A 96 13.74 -10.70 0.31
N SER A 97 14.52 -11.48 1.05
CA SER A 97 15.65 -12.25 0.55
C SER A 97 15.56 -13.65 1.15
N ASP A 98 15.59 -14.68 0.30
CA ASP A 98 15.27 -16.06 0.67
C ASP A 98 13.95 -16.18 1.48
N ASN A 99 14.06 -16.65 2.73
CA ASN A 99 12.94 -16.85 3.64
C ASN A 99 12.77 -15.70 4.65
N MET A 100 13.53 -14.61 4.50
CA MET A 100 13.49 -13.45 5.38
C MET A 100 12.80 -12.28 4.70
N CYS A 101 11.84 -11.68 5.40
CA CYS A 101 11.01 -10.58 4.93
C CYS A 101 11.20 -9.36 5.82
N ILE A 102 11.12 -8.17 5.22
CA ILE A 102 11.05 -6.90 5.94
C ILE A 102 9.69 -6.80 6.62
N SER A 103 9.69 -6.67 7.95
CA SER A 103 8.51 -6.43 8.78
C SER A 103 8.55 -5.04 9.37
N ALA A 104 7.42 -4.35 9.40
CA ALA A 104 7.28 -3.20 10.26
C ALA A 104 7.28 -3.59 11.74
N ILE A 105 7.75 -2.66 12.56
CA ILE A 105 7.68 -2.69 14.02
C ILE A 105 6.65 -1.65 14.48
N ASP A 106 5.79 -2.06 15.40
CA ASP A 106 4.74 -1.25 16.03
C ASP A 106 4.96 -1.05 17.54
N ASP A 107 6.02 -1.63 18.10
CA ASP A 107 6.39 -1.41 19.49
C ASP A 107 7.08 -0.06 19.62
N LEU A 108 6.46 0.85 20.37
CA LEU A 108 6.99 2.19 20.62
C LEU A 108 8.28 2.21 21.46
N ARG A 109 8.67 1.05 22.02
CA ARG A 109 9.92 0.89 22.77
C ARG A 109 11.10 0.50 21.89
N ASP A 110 10.83 0.02 20.67
CA ASP A 110 11.88 -0.30 19.73
C ASP A 110 12.39 0.98 19.06
N GLU A 111 13.71 1.14 19.03
CA GLU A 111 14.36 2.27 18.36
C GLU A 111 14.34 2.12 16.83
N GLU A 112 14.10 0.89 16.36
CA GLU A 112 14.02 0.53 14.94
C GLU A 112 12.58 0.51 14.44
N PHE A 113 12.37 0.94 13.19
CA PHE A 113 11.06 0.90 12.53
C PHE A 113 10.82 -0.39 11.74
N LEU A 114 11.89 -1.15 11.48
CA LEU A 114 11.89 -2.33 10.63
C LEU A 114 12.69 -3.44 11.28
N ARG A 115 12.29 -4.69 11.04
CA ARG A 115 13.09 -5.88 11.37
C ARG A 115 12.98 -6.91 10.28
N LEU A 116 13.96 -7.80 10.25
CA LEU A 116 13.84 -9.05 9.50
C LEU A 116 13.05 -10.08 10.31
N THR A 117 12.14 -10.75 9.62
CA THR A 117 11.37 -11.88 10.17
C THR A 117 11.25 -12.96 9.12
N LYS A 118 10.98 -14.19 9.54
CA LYS A 118 10.56 -15.23 8.59
C LYS A 118 9.32 -14.77 7.83
N CYS A 119 9.33 -14.99 6.51
CA CYS A 119 8.20 -14.70 5.65
C CYS A 119 6.99 -15.56 6.05
N ASP A 120 5.91 -14.90 6.46
CA ASP A 120 4.66 -15.53 6.87
C ASP A 120 3.47 -14.77 6.29
N ARG A 121 2.73 -15.41 5.39
CA ARG A 121 1.52 -14.87 4.76
C ARG A 121 0.40 -14.48 5.72
N TYR A 122 0.45 -14.94 6.97
CA TYR A 122 -0.51 -14.54 7.99
C TYR A 122 -0.05 -13.29 8.76
N ASN A 123 1.22 -12.91 8.66
CA ASN A 123 1.76 -11.72 9.28
C ASN A 123 1.47 -10.48 8.44
N LYS A 124 0.47 -9.69 8.83
CA LYS A 124 0.11 -8.44 8.13
C LYS A 124 1.22 -7.39 8.12
N LYS A 125 2.25 -7.51 8.98
CA LYS A 125 3.35 -6.55 9.13
C LYS A 125 4.40 -6.64 8.03
N ILE A 126 4.34 -7.65 7.14
CA ILE A 126 5.30 -7.86 6.04
C ILE A 126 4.71 -7.57 4.65
N PHE A 127 3.47 -7.09 4.58
CA PHE A 127 2.83 -6.72 3.31
C PHE A 127 3.13 -5.27 2.95
N TRP A 128 3.77 -5.08 1.81
CA TRP A 128 4.18 -3.77 1.29
C TRP A 128 3.51 -3.50 -0.05
N GLU A 129 2.87 -2.34 -0.18
CA GLU A 129 2.25 -1.88 -1.41
C GLU A 129 3.12 -0.83 -2.09
N ILE A 130 3.34 -1.00 -3.39
CA ILE A 130 4.02 -0.01 -4.21
C ILE A 130 2.97 0.94 -4.80
N SER A 131 3.18 2.25 -4.65
CA SER A 131 2.31 3.27 -5.22
C SER A 131 3.09 4.41 -5.86
N TYR A 132 2.72 4.76 -7.09
CA TYR A 132 3.25 5.93 -7.80
C TYR A 132 2.69 7.26 -7.28
N LYS A 133 1.64 7.20 -6.44
CA LYS A 133 1.05 8.36 -5.78
C LYS A 133 1.30 8.26 -4.30
N LYS A 134 1.54 9.40 -3.64
CA LYS A 134 1.65 9.42 -2.18
C LYS A 134 0.38 8.84 -1.58
N PRO A 135 0.46 7.77 -0.76
CA PRO A 135 -0.70 7.22 -0.09
C PRO A 135 -1.35 8.32 0.76
N THR A 136 -2.64 8.55 0.53
CA THR A 136 -3.45 9.38 1.42
C THR A 136 -3.98 8.47 2.51
N LYS A 137 -3.80 8.86 3.79
CA LYS A 137 -4.36 8.12 4.93
C LYS A 137 -5.79 7.71 4.63
N LYS A 138 -6.12 6.44 4.85
CA LYS A 138 -7.52 5.99 4.81
C LYS A 138 -8.22 6.68 5.98
N ILE A 139 -8.94 7.76 5.71
CA ILE A 139 -9.90 8.30 6.67
C ILE A 139 -10.96 7.21 6.81
N ASN A 140 -10.92 6.45 7.90
CA ASN A 140 -12.04 5.59 8.25
C ASN A 140 -13.26 6.49 8.40
N ALA A 141 -14.15 6.45 7.41
CA ALA A 141 -15.44 7.10 7.50
C ALA A 141 -16.23 6.38 8.60
N THR A 142 -16.16 6.91 9.83
CA THR A 142 -17.10 6.55 10.89
C THR A 142 -18.49 6.85 10.35
N THR A 143 -19.21 5.82 9.94
CA THR A 143 -20.59 5.97 9.48
C THR A 143 -21.39 6.30 10.74
N MET A 144 -21.68 7.57 10.97
CA MET A 144 -22.63 7.97 12.01
C MET A 144 -24.01 7.48 11.56
N THR A 145 -24.48 6.38 12.14
CA THR A 145 -25.87 5.96 12.01
C THR A 145 -26.73 6.94 12.79
N THR A 146 -27.25 7.96 12.11
CA THR A 146 -28.27 8.84 12.68
C THR A 146 -29.58 8.06 12.78
N THR A 147 -29.93 7.59 13.96
CA THR A 147 -31.26 7.01 14.23
C THR A 147 -32.29 8.13 14.21
N THR A 148 -32.99 8.30 13.10
CA THR A 148 -34.13 9.22 13.02
C THR A 148 -35.32 8.60 13.73
N THR A 149 -35.60 9.04 14.96
CA THR A 149 -36.83 8.68 15.68
C THR A 149 -38.00 9.46 15.09
N THR A 150 -38.77 8.83 14.21
CA THR A 150 -40.01 9.39 13.67
C THR A 150 -41.06 9.41 14.77
N THR A 151 -41.34 10.59 15.34
CA THR A 151 -42.43 10.77 16.31
C THR A 151 -43.73 10.97 15.54
N ILE A 152 -44.62 9.98 15.57
CA ILE A 152 -45.94 10.05 14.93
C ILE A 152 -46.85 10.80 15.89
N ASN A 153 -47.14 12.07 15.59
CA ASN A 153 -48.15 12.84 16.31
C ASN A 153 -49.53 12.41 15.79
N THR A 154 -50.28 11.65 16.59
CA THR A 154 -51.66 11.29 16.28
C THR A 154 -52.58 12.49 16.57
N THR A 155 -53.16 13.04 15.51
CA THR A 155 -54.17 14.09 15.59
C THR A 155 -55.49 13.50 16.11
N PRO A 156 -56.12 14.08 17.16
CA PRO A 156 -57.43 13.64 17.61
C PRO A 156 -58.54 14.11 16.67
N THR A 157 -59.32 13.16 16.16
CA THR A 157 -60.51 13.41 15.33
C THR A 157 -61.64 13.97 16.21
N SER A 158 -61.98 15.24 16.04
CA SER A 158 -63.19 15.81 16.64
C SER A 158 -64.44 15.39 15.85
N LYS A 159 -65.39 14.76 16.56
CA LYS A 159 -66.69 14.32 16.06
C LYS A 159 -67.58 15.54 15.74
N PRO A 160 -68.41 15.53 14.67
CA PRO A 160 -69.32 16.64 14.41
C PRO A 160 -70.52 16.58 15.35
N MET A 161 -70.97 17.74 15.81
CA MET A 161 -72.23 17.97 16.52
C MET A 161 -73.07 18.95 15.70
#